data_AF-A0A2S9JVI7-F1
#
_entry.id   AF-A0A2S9JVI7-F1
#
_cell.length_a   1.000
_cell.length_b   1.000
_cell.length_c   1.000
_cell.angle_alpha   90.00
_cell.angle_beta   90.00
_cell.angle_gamma   90.00
#
_symmetry.space_group_name_H-M   'P 1'
#
loop_
_entity.id
_entity.type
_entity.pdbx_description
1 polymer ?
#
loop_
_entity_poly.entity_id
_entity_poly.type
_entity_poly.pdbx_seq_one_letter_code
_entity_poly.pdbx_strand_id
1 'polypeptide(L)'
;MLFAGISLATFAQEEKGTRRPITKDRKPRMEKKIQRTPEEIAKLKMEHLDKYLKFTDAQRSEVYAIQLEQAIQAVAHREEMKNLHDKKREDIKDSREKMSEILTTEQKELLKKSYAQRHKGNFKRTKRDFRKRGMIEKKMTDAENVES
;
A
#
# COMPACT_ATOMS: atom_id res chain seq x y z
N MET A 1 3.60 -59.67 -20.70
CA MET A 1 4.78 -58.87 -20.24
C MET A 1 4.25 -57.73 -19.38
N LEU A 2 4.46 -57.81 -18.07
CA LEU A 2 4.17 -56.77 -17.07
C LEU A 2 5.37 -55.81 -17.01
N PHE A 3 5.17 -54.51 -17.16
CA PHE A 3 6.20 -53.52 -16.85
C PHE A 3 5.84 -52.78 -15.56
N ALA A 4 6.74 -52.94 -14.59
CA ALA A 4 6.62 -52.53 -13.20
C ALA A 4 6.83 -51.03 -12.99
N GLY A 5 6.31 -50.56 -11.86
CA GLY A 5 6.19 -49.17 -11.46
C GLY A 5 7.50 -48.38 -11.45
N ILE A 6 7.41 -47.16 -11.97
CA ILE A 6 8.41 -46.11 -11.74
C ILE A 6 8.12 -45.52 -10.36
N SER A 7 8.91 -45.94 -9.36
CA SER A 7 8.88 -45.35 -8.02
C SER A 7 9.50 -43.95 -8.07
N LEU A 8 8.65 -42.93 -8.01
CA LEU A 8 9.09 -41.54 -7.85
C LEU A 8 9.38 -41.27 -6.36
N ALA A 9 10.63 -41.39 -5.95
CA ALA A 9 11.06 -40.99 -4.61
C ALA A 9 11.04 -39.46 -4.48
N THR A 10 10.03 -38.91 -3.80
CA THR A 10 10.05 -37.50 -3.39
C THR A 10 11.00 -37.34 -2.21
N PHE A 11 12.14 -36.68 -2.45
CA PHE A 11 13.11 -36.30 -1.43
C PHE A 11 12.44 -35.33 -0.43
N ALA A 12 12.13 -35.82 0.77
CA ALA A 12 11.70 -35.00 1.89
C ALA A 12 12.93 -34.30 2.49
N GLN A 13 13.25 -33.11 1.98
CA GLN A 13 14.24 -32.25 2.63
C GLN A 13 13.61 -31.61 3.87
N GLU A 14 13.87 -32.21 5.02
CA GLU A 14 13.58 -31.65 6.34
C GLU A 14 14.52 -30.47 6.61
N GLU A 15 14.20 -29.29 6.09
CA GLU A 15 14.83 -28.06 6.55
C GLU A 15 14.27 -27.70 7.93
N LYS A 16 15.08 -27.89 8.97
CA LYS A 16 14.95 -27.26 10.29
C LYS A 16 15.09 -25.74 10.13
N GLY A 17 14.06 -25.11 9.59
CA GLY A 17 13.95 -23.67 9.49
C GLY A 17 13.59 -23.09 10.86
N THR A 18 14.50 -22.31 11.43
CA THR A 18 14.29 -21.38 12.55
C THR A 18 13.21 -20.34 12.19
N ARG A 19 11.95 -20.77 12.12
CA ARG A 19 10.81 -19.88 11.93
C ARG A 19 10.54 -19.19 13.26
N ARG A 20 11.15 -18.01 13.45
CA ARG A 20 10.69 -17.04 14.46
C ARG A 20 9.18 -16.85 14.26
N PRO A 21 8.34 -17.02 15.30
CA PRO A 21 6.90 -16.76 15.18
C PRO A 21 6.72 -15.31 14.75
N ILE A 22 6.12 -15.10 13.58
CA ILE A 22 5.74 -13.76 13.10
C ILE A 22 4.43 -13.39 13.81
N THR A 23 4.45 -13.21 15.13
CA THR A 23 3.42 -12.44 15.82
C THR A 23 3.76 -10.98 15.57
N LYS A 24 3.27 -10.47 14.44
CA LYS A 24 3.29 -9.04 14.15
C LYS A 24 2.28 -8.37 15.07
N ASP A 25 2.73 -7.98 16.25
CA ASP A 25 2.15 -6.89 17.03
C ASP A 25 2.47 -5.56 16.32
N ARG A 26 2.03 -5.43 15.06
CA ARG A 26 2.00 -4.13 14.40
C ARG A 26 0.86 -3.38 15.07
N LYS A 27 1.19 -2.53 16.05
CA LYS A 27 0.27 -1.50 16.53
C LYS A 27 -0.39 -0.85 15.30
N PRO A 28 -1.73 -0.71 15.27
CA PRO A 28 -2.38 -0.04 14.15
C PRO A 28 -1.70 1.30 13.99
N ARG A 29 -1.13 1.56 12.80
CA ARG A 29 -0.60 2.87 12.44
C ARG A 29 -1.81 3.80 12.36
N MET A 30 -2.28 4.27 13.51
CA MET A 30 -3.15 5.42 13.61
C MET A 30 -2.29 6.62 13.27
N GLU A 31 -1.88 6.72 12.01
CA GLU A 31 -1.50 8.01 11.45
C GLU A 31 -2.73 8.88 11.60
N LYS A 32 -2.70 9.77 12.61
CA LYS A 32 -3.64 10.86 12.75
C LYS A 32 -3.74 11.50 11.36
N LYS A 33 -4.89 11.36 10.72
CA LYS A 33 -5.23 12.12 9.51
C LYS A 33 -5.38 13.57 9.95
N ILE A 34 -4.28 14.25 10.23
CA ILE A 34 -4.28 15.69 10.48
C ILE A 34 -4.77 16.29 9.17
N GLN A 35 -6.00 16.78 9.18
CA GLN A 35 -6.56 17.53 8.07
C GLN A 35 -5.89 18.89 8.13
N ARG A 36 -4.71 18.98 7.53
CA ARG A 36 -3.97 20.23 7.42
C ARG A 36 -4.77 21.21 6.58
N THR A 37 -4.72 22.48 6.95
CA THR A 37 -5.33 23.54 6.16
C THR A 37 -4.55 23.74 4.85
N PRO A 38 -5.16 24.30 3.80
CA PRO A 38 -4.45 24.62 2.56
C PRO A 38 -3.20 25.49 2.80
N GLU A 39 -3.28 26.44 3.73
CA GLU A 39 -2.16 27.31 4.10
C GLU A 39 -1.01 26.55 4.74
N GLU A 40 -1.30 25.64 5.67
CA GLU A 40 -0.27 24.79 6.28
C GLU A 40 0.39 23.89 5.25
N ILE A 41 -0.39 23.35 4.31
CA ILE A 41 0.14 22.53 3.21
C ILE A 41 1.05 23.37 2.32
N ALA A 42 0.63 24.59 1.98
CA ALA A 42 1.39 25.51 1.15
C ALA A 42 2.72 25.88 1.82
N LYS A 43 2.72 26.24 3.10
CA LYS A 43 3.92 26.52 3.89
C LYS A 43 4.88 25.33 3.91
N LEU A 44 4.38 24.14 4.24
CA LEU A 44 5.22 22.93 4.30
C LEU A 44 5.83 22.59 2.94
N LYS A 45 5.08 22.74 1.84
CA LYS A 45 5.60 22.50 0.50
C LYS A 45 6.63 23.54 0.10
N MET A 46 6.38 24.81 0.40
CA MET A 46 7.34 25.89 0.16
C MET A 46 8.62 25.67 0.96
N GLU A 47 8.54 25.39 2.26
CA GLU A 47 9.69 25.08 3.12
C GLU A 47 10.49 23.87 2.62
N HIS A 48 9.80 22.85 2.11
CA HIS A 48 10.46 21.70 1.51
C HIS A 48 11.25 22.08 0.26
N LEU A 49 10.69 22.91 -0.62
CA LEU A 49 11.38 23.41 -1.81
C LEU A 49 12.55 24.34 -1.43
N ASP A 50 12.37 25.19 -0.43
CA ASP A 50 13.39 26.14 0.04
C ASP A 50 14.65 25.44 0.55
N LYS A 51 14.53 24.24 1.14
CA LYS A 51 15.69 23.43 1.58
C LYS A 51 16.65 23.10 0.44
N TYR A 52 16.14 22.89 -0.77
CA TYR A 52 16.94 22.50 -1.92
C TYR A 52 17.28 23.68 -2.82
N LEU A 53 16.34 24.61 -2.99
CA LEU A 53 16.43 25.69 -3.98
C LEU A 53 16.85 27.04 -3.38
N LYS A 54 16.77 27.22 -2.05
CA LYS A 54 17.17 28.42 -1.30
C LYS A 54 16.65 29.72 -1.95
N PHE A 55 15.34 29.91 -1.92
CA PHE A 55 14.68 31.03 -2.59
C PHE A 55 15.07 32.38 -1.97
N THR A 56 15.06 33.42 -2.80
CA THR A 56 15.09 34.80 -2.31
C THR A 56 13.73 35.18 -1.71
N ASP A 57 13.69 36.23 -0.88
CA ASP A 57 12.44 36.63 -0.22
C ASP A 57 11.34 37.05 -1.20
N ALA A 58 11.70 37.61 -2.35
CA ALA A 58 10.76 37.92 -3.43
C ALA A 58 10.21 36.65 -4.10
N GLN A 59 11.03 35.61 -4.27
CA GLN A 59 10.58 34.34 -4.86
C GLN A 59 9.71 33.54 -3.87
N ARG A 60 9.95 33.66 -2.57
CA ARG A 60 9.16 32.96 -1.54
C ARG A 60 7.69 33.34 -1.58
N SER A 61 7.37 34.62 -1.79
CA SER A 61 5.97 35.07 -1.87
C SER A 61 5.25 34.51 -3.09
N GLU A 62 5.90 34.52 -4.26
CA GLU A 62 5.36 33.97 -5.50
C GLU A 62 5.18 32.46 -5.41
N VAL A 63 6.20 31.74 -4.92
CA VAL A 63 6.12 30.29 -4.73
C VAL A 63 5.05 29.92 -3.71
N TYR A 64 4.92 30.69 -2.63
CA TYR A 64 3.87 30.49 -1.65
C TYR A 64 2.47 30.64 -2.26
N ALA A 65 2.24 31.66 -3.08
CA ALA A 65 0.95 31.87 -3.76
C ALA A 65 0.60 30.68 -4.67
N ILE A 66 1.56 30.19 -5.45
CA ILE A 66 1.38 29.00 -6.31
C ILE A 66 1.06 27.76 -5.45
N GLN A 67 1.80 27.55 -4.35
CA GLN A 67 1.57 26.40 -3.46
C GLN A 67 0.21 26.48 -2.75
N LEU A 68 -0.28 27.67 -2.45
CA LEU A 68 -1.59 27.89 -1.85
C LEU A 68 -2.71 27.50 -2.80
N GLU A 69 -2.66 27.95 -4.05
CA GLU A 69 -3.64 27.59 -5.07
C GLU A 69 -3.69 26.06 -5.28
N GLN A 70 -2.51 25.44 -5.42
CA GLN A 70 -2.40 23.98 -5.53
C GLN A 70 -2.95 23.26 -4.29
N ALA A 71 -2.74 23.81 -3.09
CA ALA A 71 -3.24 23.22 -1.86
C ALA A 71 -4.76 23.29 -1.77
N ILE A 72 -5.37 24.40 -2.20
CA ILE A 72 -6.82 24.57 -2.27
C ILE A 72 -7.42 23.52 -3.22
N GLN A 73 -6.89 23.40 -4.45
CA GLN A 73 -7.34 22.41 -5.42
C GLN A 73 -7.19 20.97 -4.89
N ALA A 74 -6.08 20.68 -4.21
CA ALA A 74 -5.83 19.36 -3.63
C ALA A 74 -6.83 19.02 -2.51
N VAL A 75 -7.22 19.99 -1.68
CA VAL A 75 -8.24 19.79 -0.63
C VAL A 75 -9.61 19.55 -1.26
N ALA A 76 -10.02 20.36 -2.24
CA ALA A 76 -11.29 20.17 -2.95
C ALA A 76 -11.37 18.78 -3.60
N HIS A 77 -10.34 18.41 -4.36
CA HIS A 77 -10.29 17.09 -5.01
C HIS A 77 -10.30 15.93 -3.99
N ARG A 78 -9.67 16.11 -2.82
CA ARG A 78 -9.71 15.09 -1.75
C ARG A 78 -11.12 14.88 -1.21
N GLU A 79 -11.90 15.95 -1.06
CA GLU A 79 -13.29 15.88 -0.61
C GLU A 79 -14.18 15.20 -1.65
N GLU A 80 -14.04 15.55 -2.93
CA GLU A 80 -14.73 14.88 -4.03
C GLU A 80 -14.44 13.38 -4.05
N MET A 81 -13.16 13.00 -3.95
CA MET A 81 -12.76 11.60 -3.93
C MET A 81 -13.24 10.87 -2.68
N LYS A 82 -13.36 11.55 -1.53
CA LYS A 82 -13.95 10.97 -0.33
C LYS A 82 -15.41 10.61 -0.59
N ASN A 83 -16.18 11.52 -1.16
CA ASN A 83 -17.60 11.31 -1.47
C ASN A 83 -17.78 10.19 -2.50
N LEU A 84 -16.96 10.14 -3.55
CA LEU A 84 -16.98 9.05 -4.54
C LEU A 84 -16.65 7.70 -3.92
N HIS A 85 -15.67 7.64 -3.02
CA HIS A 85 -15.33 6.41 -2.31
C HIS A 85 -16.45 5.95 -1.37
N ASP A 86 -17.11 6.88 -0.68
CA ASP A 86 -18.20 6.55 0.23
C ASP A 86 -19.42 6.01 -0.53
N LYS A 87 -19.82 6.65 -1.64
CA LYS A 87 -20.86 6.12 -2.54
C LYS A 87 -20.53 4.72 -3.05
N LYS A 88 -19.30 4.52 -3.55
CA LYS A 88 -18.85 3.21 -4.03
C LYS A 88 -18.88 2.15 -2.92
N ARG A 89 -18.62 2.53 -1.66
CA ARG A 89 -18.70 1.60 -0.53
C ARG A 89 -20.14 1.19 -0.24
N GLU A 90 -21.08 2.12 -0.36
CA GLU A 90 -22.52 1.85 -0.25
C GLU A 90 -22.98 0.94 -1.37
N ASP A 91 -22.68 1.24 -2.63
CA ASP A 91 -23.05 0.39 -3.78
C ASP A 91 -22.54 -1.05 -3.62
N ILE A 92 -21.32 -1.22 -3.11
CA ILE A 92 -20.73 -2.53 -2.83
C ILE A 92 -21.46 -3.25 -1.69
N LYS A 93 -21.90 -2.53 -0.65
CA LYS A 93 -22.67 -3.12 0.45
C LYS A 93 -24.03 -3.58 -0.06
N ASP A 94 -24.75 -2.72 -0.78
CA ASP A 94 -26.07 -3.03 -1.33
C ASP A 94 -26.01 -4.22 -2.29
N SER A 95 -25.01 -4.24 -3.17
CA SER A 95 -24.77 -5.38 -4.07
C SER A 95 -24.47 -6.67 -3.29
N ARG A 96 -23.72 -6.59 -2.19
CA ARG A 96 -23.44 -7.75 -1.33
C ARG A 96 -24.68 -8.24 -0.60
N GLU A 97 -25.54 -7.35 -0.13
CA GLU A 97 -26.78 -7.69 0.55
C GLU A 97 -27.73 -8.41 -0.41
N LYS A 98 -27.98 -7.84 -1.59
CA LYS A 98 -28.77 -8.48 -2.65
C LYS A 98 -28.23 -9.85 -3.04
N MET A 99 -26.91 -9.98 -3.18
CA MET A 99 -26.29 -11.26 -3.47
C MET A 99 -26.46 -12.25 -2.30
N SER A 100 -26.39 -11.78 -1.06
CA SER A 100 -26.57 -12.63 0.11
C SER A 100 -28.00 -13.15 0.25
N GLU A 101 -29.01 -12.46 -0.27
CA GLU A 101 -30.39 -12.96 -0.27
C GLU A 101 -30.58 -14.16 -1.21
N ILE A 102 -29.81 -14.20 -2.31
CA ILE A 102 -29.92 -15.25 -3.33
C ILE A 102 -29.09 -16.49 -2.97
N LEU A 103 -27.96 -16.32 -2.27
CA LEU A 103 -27.01 -17.40 -2.01
C LEU A 103 -27.49 -18.35 -0.91
N THR A 104 -27.21 -19.65 -1.09
CA THR A 104 -27.38 -20.64 -0.01
C THR A 104 -26.33 -20.45 1.08
N THR A 105 -26.57 -21.02 2.27
CA THR A 105 -25.65 -20.92 3.41
C THR A 105 -24.23 -21.40 3.08
N GLU A 106 -24.11 -22.53 2.40
CA GLU A 106 -22.82 -23.09 1.98
C GLU A 106 -22.08 -22.17 0.98
N GLN A 107 -22.82 -21.56 0.04
CA GLN A 107 -22.25 -20.62 -0.92
C GLN A 107 -21.78 -19.32 -0.24
N LYS A 108 -22.49 -18.83 0.78
CA LYS A 108 -22.05 -17.67 1.59
C LYS A 108 -20.73 -17.94 2.29
N GLU A 109 -20.54 -19.14 2.85
CA GLU A 109 -19.29 -19.51 3.50
C GLU A 109 -18.12 -19.58 2.53
N LEU A 110 -18.33 -20.17 1.35
CA LEU A 110 -17.32 -20.21 0.27
C LEU A 110 -16.95 -18.80 -0.18
N LEU A 111 -17.94 -17.92 -0.36
CA LEU A 111 -17.71 -16.53 -0.74
C LEU A 111 -16.89 -15.79 0.34
N LYS A 112 -17.24 -15.96 1.62
CA LYS A 112 -16.49 -15.36 2.74
C LYS A 112 -15.04 -15.84 2.80
N LYS A 113 -14.80 -17.15 2.60
CA LYS A 113 -13.44 -17.73 2.51
C LYS A 113 -12.67 -17.14 1.33
N SER A 114 -13.31 -16.96 0.17
CA SER A 114 -12.70 -16.35 -1.02
C SER A 114 -12.25 -14.90 -0.77
N TYR A 115 -13.08 -14.09 -0.09
CA TYR A 115 -12.71 -12.72 0.30
C TYR A 115 -11.53 -12.70 1.27
N ALA A 116 -11.54 -13.55 2.29
CA ALA A 116 -10.44 -13.66 3.24
C ALA A 116 -9.12 -14.08 2.56
N GLN A 117 -9.18 -14.97 1.56
CA GLN A 117 -8.00 -15.40 0.81
C GLN A 117 -7.44 -14.29 -0.09
N ARG A 118 -8.29 -13.52 -0.78
CA ARG A 118 -7.86 -12.36 -1.59
C ARG A 118 -7.14 -11.32 -0.73
N HIS A 119 -7.63 -11.05 0.49
CA HIS A 119 -6.95 -10.15 1.43
C HIS A 119 -5.55 -10.65 1.85
N LYS A 120 -5.34 -11.97 1.98
CA LYS A 120 -4.03 -12.57 2.33
C LYS A 120 -3.05 -12.59 1.15
N GLY A 121 -3.53 -12.73 -0.09
CA GLY A 121 -2.70 -12.80 -1.30
C GLY A 121 -1.99 -11.49 -1.64
N ASN A 122 -2.70 -10.37 -1.53
CA ASN A 122 -2.17 -9.04 -1.89
C ASN A 122 -1.05 -8.58 -0.93
N PHE A 123 -1.08 -9.03 0.32
CA PHE A 123 -0.03 -8.74 1.31
C PHE A 123 1.31 -9.42 0.99
N LYS A 124 1.27 -10.59 0.34
CA LYS A 124 2.49 -11.34 -0.02
C LYS A 124 3.18 -10.75 -1.26
N ARG A 125 2.41 -10.26 -2.24
CA ARG A 125 2.95 -9.64 -3.47
C ARG A 125 3.67 -8.32 -3.17
N THR A 126 2.99 -7.39 -2.49
CA THR A 126 3.59 -6.12 -2.07
C THR A 126 4.87 -6.29 -1.25
N LYS A 127 4.93 -7.24 -0.30
CA LYS A 127 6.15 -7.50 0.48
C LYS A 127 7.32 -8.02 -0.38
N ARG A 128 7.05 -8.79 -1.43
CA ARG A 128 8.07 -9.35 -2.33
C ARG A 128 8.64 -8.25 -3.24
N ASP A 129 7.77 -7.39 -3.77
CA ASP A 129 8.15 -6.31 -4.66
C ASP A 129 8.93 -5.21 -3.92
N PHE A 130 8.52 -4.86 -2.69
CA PHE A 130 9.26 -3.92 -1.84
C PHE A 130 10.64 -4.46 -1.44
N ARG A 131 10.76 -5.76 -1.13
CA ARG A 131 12.06 -6.39 -0.84
C ARG A 131 12.98 -6.39 -2.06
N LYS A 132 12.43 -6.56 -3.25
CA LYS A 132 13.19 -6.54 -4.50
C LYS A 132 13.72 -5.14 -4.81
N ARG A 133 12.90 -4.09 -4.64
CA ARG A 133 13.35 -2.69 -4.79
C ARG A 133 14.43 -2.28 -3.79
N GLY A 134 14.27 -2.60 -2.50
CA GLY A 134 15.27 -2.24 -1.48
C GLY A 134 16.62 -2.95 -1.66
N MET A 135 16.66 -4.13 -2.31
CA MET A 135 17.94 -4.76 -2.68
C MET A 135 18.60 -4.11 -3.90
N ILE A 136 17.82 -3.52 -4.81
CA ILE A 136 18.36 -2.81 -5.98
C ILE A 136 18.99 -1.49 -5.53
N GLU A 137 18.30 -0.72 -4.68
CA GLU A 137 18.83 0.53 -4.11
C GLU A 137 20.13 0.28 -3.33
N LYS A 138 20.18 -0.75 -2.47
CA LYS A 138 21.39 -1.07 -1.73
C LYS A 138 22.57 -1.44 -2.64
N LYS A 139 22.32 -2.17 -3.74
CA LYS A 139 23.37 -2.50 -4.70
C LYS A 139 23.90 -1.29 -5.46
N MET A 140 23.07 -0.28 -5.70
CA MET A 140 23.49 0.97 -6.36
C MET A 140 24.32 1.84 -5.40
N THR A 141 23.89 1.98 -4.14
CA THR A 141 24.65 2.73 -3.13
C THR A 141 25.98 2.07 -2.78
N ASP A 142 26.03 0.73 -2.77
CA ASP A 142 27.27 -0.01 -2.51
C ASP A 142 28.22 0.05 -3.73
N ALA A 143 27.72 0.25 -4.95
CA ALA A 143 28.54 0.43 -6.15
C ALA A 143 29.14 1.84 -6.25
N GLU A 144 28.38 2.88 -5.90
CA GLU A 144 28.88 4.27 -5.89
C GLU A 144 29.96 4.53 -4.83
N ASN A 145 29.94 3.79 -3.71
CA ASN A 145 30.95 3.91 -2.64
C ASN A 145 32.24 3.10 -2.88
N VAL A 146 32.33 2.32 -3.95
CA VAL A 146 33.52 1.52 -4.30
C VAL A 146 34.37 2.19 -5.38
N GLU A 147 33.85 3.24 -6.04
CA GLU A 147 34.55 4.03 -7.07
C GLU A 147 35.10 5.38 -6.56
N SER A 148 35.19 5.60 -5.24
CA SER A 148 35.84 6.78 -4.62
C SER A 148 37.09 6.42 -3.84
#